data_AF-A0A357B2G5-F1
#
_entry.id   AF-A0A357B2G5-F1
#
_cell.length_a   1.000
_cell.length_b   1.000
_cell.length_c   1.000
_cell.angle_alpha   90.00
_cell.angle_beta   90.00
_cell.angle_gamma   90.00
#
_symmetry.space_group_name_H-M   'P 1'
#
loop_
_entity.id
_entity.type
_entity.pdbx_description
1 polymer ?
#
loop_
_entity_poly.entity_id
_entity_poly.type
_entity_poly.pdbx_seq_one_letter_code
_entity_poly.pdbx_strand_id
1 'polypeptide(L)'
;MKKAKRTVSILTVFILALSILVLPAFAIDDALTNSVAVDSAATDSVKTYWNYGTVNTPGTALRSAPDMYDDTNIGGLLQQGDRVKILQGVNDDLGREWYYVEVSTGDNAGNKGYVFAAYITLD
;
A
#
# COMPACT_ATOMS: atom_id res chain seq x y z
N MET A 1 -10.12 -66.57 -1.45
CA MET A 1 -9.85 -66.96 -2.86
C MET A 1 -8.88 -65.94 -3.43
N LYS A 2 -7.61 -66.33 -3.62
CA LYS A 2 -6.90 -66.50 -4.91
C LYS A 2 -6.73 -65.21 -5.74
N LYS A 3 -5.45 -64.91 -6.00
CA LYS A 3 -4.83 -63.71 -6.59
C LYS A 3 -4.99 -63.57 -8.11
N ALA A 4 -4.80 -62.31 -8.54
CA ALA A 4 -4.18 -61.84 -9.80
C ALA A 4 -5.02 -62.00 -11.10
N LYS A 5 -4.88 -61.21 -12.17
CA LYS A 5 -3.70 -60.55 -12.75
C LYS A 5 -4.16 -59.72 -13.99
N ARG A 6 -3.31 -58.78 -14.47
CA ARG A 6 -3.10 -58.29 -15.87
C ARG A 6 -3.42 -56.78 -16.10
N THR A 7 -2.65 -55.93 -16.79
CA THR A 7 -1.32 -55.96 -17.43
C THR A 7 -0.94 -54.53 -17.89
N VAL A 8 0.26 -54.08 -17.50
CA VAL A 8 1.38 -53.35 -18.21
C VAL A 8 1.15 -52.53 -19.51
N SER A 9 1.70 -51.28 -19.52
CA SER A 9 2.71 -50.72 -20.47
C SER A 9 3.07 -49.29 -20.01
N ILE A 10 4.20 -48.96 -19.36
CA ILE A 10 5.62 -48.88 -19.81
C ILE A 10 5.81 -48.21 -21.17
N LEU A 11 5.67 -46.89 -21.17
CA LEU A 11 6.25 -45.95 -22.14
C LEU A 11 6.39 -44.65 -21.34
N THR A 12 7.52 -44.20 -20.82
CA THR A 12 8.92 -44.39 -21.21
C THR A 12 9.80 -44.14 -19.98
N VAL A 13 10.75 -45.04 -19.79
CA VAL A 13 11.88 -44.97 -18.86
C VAL A 13 12.97 -44.10 -19.47
N PHE A 14 13.60 -43.20 -18.70
CA PHE A 14 15.03 -42.83 -18.82
C PHE A 14 15.41 -42.01 -17.57
N ILE A 15 15.78 -42.64 -16.45
CA ILE A 15 17.14 -43.03 -16.01
C ILE A 15 18.13 -41.85 -15.96
N LEU A 16 18.48 -41.43 -14.74
CA LEU A 16 19.85 -41.42 -14.19
C LEU A 16 19.71 -41.05 -12.68
N ALA A 17 19.67 -41.99 -11.76
CA ALA A 17 20.83 -42.57 -11.06
C ALA A 17 21.80 -41.52 -10.51
N LEU A 18 21.78 -41.25 -9.20
CA LEU A 18 22.93 -41.51 -8.32
C LEU A 18 22.56 -41.34 -6.84
N SER A 19 22.63 -42.47 -6.13
CA SER A 19 22.75 -42.64 -4.67
C SER A 19 23.94 -41.79 -4.13
N ILE A 20 24.00 -41.24 -2.92
CA ILE A 20 24.31 -41.89 -1.63
C ILE A 20 24.48 -40.77 -0.57
N LEU A 21 23.77 -40.91 0.57
CA LEU A 21 24.18 -40.77 1.97
C LEU A 21 25.25 -39.72 2.37
N VAL A 22 24.89 -38.74 3.22
CA VAL A 22 25.63 -38.35 4.46
C VAL A 22 24.66 -37.63 5.43
N LEU A 23 24.47 -38.17 6.63
CA LEU A 23 24.28 -37.41 7.88
C LEU A 23 25.59 -37.61 8.67
N PRO A 24 26.04 -36.78 9.64
CA PRO A 24 25.34 -35.75 10.42
C PRO A 24 26.20 -34.50 10.77
N ALA A 25 25.69 -33.68 11.71
CA ALA A 25 26.42 -33.02 12.80
C ALA A 25 26.55 -31.48 12.76
N PHE A 26 26.01 -30.92 13.85
CA PHE A 26 26.17 -29.59 14.42
C PHE A 26 27.63 -29.09 14.48
N ALA A 27 27.85 -27.83 14.10
CA ALA A 27 28.62 -26.83 14.87
C ALA A 27 28.30 -25.42 14.36
N ILE A 28 28.11 -24.48 15.29
CA ILE A 28 27.86 -23.05 15.08
C ILE A 28 29.21 -22.34 14.94
N ASP A 29 29.33 -21.41 13.99
CA ASP A 29 30.30 -20.32 14.13
C ASP A 29 29.56 -18.98 14.09
N ASP A 30 29.89 -18.17 15.08
CA ASP A 30 29.24 -16.94 15.48
C ASP A 30 29.61 -15.83 14.49
N ALA A 31 28.70 -15.52 13.57
CA ALA A 31 28.81 -14.30 12.77
C ALA A 31 27.41 -13.78 12.47
N LEU A 32 26.97 -12.85 13.31
CA LEU A 32 25.90 -11.89 13.06
C LEU A 32 25.89 -11.42 11.60
N THR A 33 25.10 -12.08 10.76
CA THR A 33 24.74 -11.60 9.43
C THR A 33 23.24 -11.73 9.26
N ASN A 34 22.61 -10.68 9.78
CA ASN A 34 21.25 -10.25 9.54
C ASN A 34 20.77 -10.57 8.11
N SER A 35 20.03 -11.66 7.98
CA SER A 35 19.21 -11.95 6.79
C SER A 35 17.86 -12.52 7.25
N VAL A 36 17.11 -11.70 7.99
CA VAL A 36 15.66 -11.90 8.07
C VAL A 36 15.15 -11.75 6.65
N ALA A 37 14.52 -12.82 6.16
CA ALA A 37 13.78 -12.84 4.92
C ALA A 37 12.95 -11.54 4.82
N VAL A 38 13.31 -10.69 3.85
CA VAL A 38 12.44 -9.60 3.43
C VAL A 38 11.31 -10.28 2.67
N ASP A 39 10.29 -10.70 3.41
CA ASP A 39 8.94 -10.69 2.87
C ASP A 39 8.75 -9.27 2.37
N SER A 40 8.74 -9.10 1.05
CA SER A 40 8.46 -7.84 0.39
C SER A 40 6.98 -7.52 0.59
N ALA A 41 6.56 -7.32 1.84
CA ALA A 41 5.47 -6.44 2.13
C ALA A 41 5.90 -5.11 1.54
N ALA A 42 5.25 -4.72 0.44
CA ALA A 42 5.36 -3.39 -0.09
C ALA A 42 5.23 -2.44 1.10
N THR A 43 6.34 -1.84 1.50
CA THR A 43 6.33 -0.73 2.43
C THR A 43 5.67 0.37 1.62
N ASP A 44 4.34 0.37 1.62
CA ASP A 44 3.58 1.55 1.30
C ASP A 44 4.11 2.55 2.30
N SER A 45 5.02 3.40 1.83
CA SER A 45 5.71 4.36 2.65
C SER A 45 4.59 5.18 3.27
N VAL A 46 4.26 4.88 4.53
CA VAL A 46 3.31 5.68 5.30
C VAL A 46 4.01 7.02 5.45
N LYS A 47 3.84 7.89 4.46
CA LYS A 47 4.33 9.25 4.47
C LYS A 47 3.66 9.86 5.69
N THR A 48 4.46 9.99 6.75
CA THR A 48 4.00 10.56 8.00
C THR A 48 3.94 12.05 7.76
N TYR A 49 2.81 12.53 7.23
CA TYR A 49 2.59 13.92 6.93
C TYR A 49 2.29 14.64 8.26
N TRP A 50 3.32 15.20 8.90
CA TRP A 50 3.13 16.30 9.86
C TRP A 50 3.27 17.65 9.14
N ASN A 51 2.84 17.70 7.88
CA ASN A 51 3.00 18.87 7.04
C ASN A 51 1.67 19.62 7.02
N TYR A 52 1.77 20.93 7.16
CA TYR A 52 0.68 21.82 6.78
C TYR A 52 0.76 22.07 5.28
N GLY A 53 -0.35 22.54 4.73
CA GLY A 53 -0.39 23.07 3.40
C GLY A 53 -1.41 24.18 3.30
N THR A 54 -1.35 24.91 2.20
CA THR A 54 -2.21 26.04 1.90
C THR A 54 -2.94 25.79 0.58
N VAL A 55 -4.25 26.06 0.55
CA VAL A 55 -5.04 25.97 -0.68
C VAL A 55 -4.55 27.00 -1.68
N ASN A 56 -4.17 26.55 -2.88
CA ASN A 56 -3.51 27.39 -3.89
C ASN A 56 -4.44 27.79 -5.07
N THR A 57 -5.70 27.35 -5.05
CA THR A 57 -6.72 27.62 -6.06
C THR A 57 -7.83 28.51 -5.49
N PRO A 58 -8.54 29.33 -6.29
CA PRO A 58 -9.65 30.17 -5.81
C PRO A 58 -10.73 29.42 -5.02
N GLY A 59 -10.96 28.13 -5.32
CA GLY A 59 -11.88 27.31 -4.56
C GLY A 59 -11.67 25.82 -4.83
N THR A 60 -11.83 24.99 -3.81
CA THR A 60 -11.81 23.53 -3.94
C THR A 60 -12.78 22.87 -2.96
N ALA A 61 -13.28 21.69 -3.32
CA ALA A 61 -14.22 20.96 -2.48
C ALA A 61 -13.50 20.19 -1.37
N LEU A 62 -14.00 20.30 -0.15
CA LEU A 62 -13.73 19.35 0.93
C LEU A 62 -14.73 18.20 0.80
N ARG A 63 -14.23 17.00 0.52
CA ARG A 63 -15.05 15.84 0.21
C ARG A 63 -15.03 14.77 1.31
N SER A 64 -16.10 14.01 1.46
CA SER A 64 -16.14 12.89 2.41
C SER A 64 -15.42 11.63 1.91
N ALA A 65 -15.13 11.56 0.61
CA ALA A 65 -14.35 10.52 -0.06
C ALA A 65 -13.42 11.12 -1.13
N PRO A 66 -12.29 10.47 -1.48
CA PRO A 66 -11.38 10.92 -2.53
C PRO A 66 -11.94 10.61 -3.93
N ASP A 67 -13.11 11.16 -4.25
CA ASP A 67 -13.75 11.00 -5.56
C ASP A 67 -14.18 12.36 -6.10
N MET A 68 -13.74 12.69 -7.31
CA MET A 68 -14.01 13.96 -7.98
C MET A 68 -15.38 13.98 -8.69
N TYR A 69 -16.00 12.83 -8.94
CA TYR A 69 -17.17 12.71 -9.81
C TYR A 69 -18.50 12.57 -9.07
N ASP A 70 -18.47 12.24 -7.78
CA ASP A 70 -19.66 12.17 -6.93
C ASP A 70 -19.84 13.48 -6.14
N ASP A 71 -20.67 14.38 -6.63
CA ASP A 71 -20.94 15.65 -5.94
C ASP A 71 -21.74 15.49 -4.64
N THR A 72 -22.33 14.31 -4.37
CA THR A 72 -22.99 14.04 -3.08
C THR A 72 -21.98 13.95 -1.93
N ASN A 73 -20.69 13.78 -2.24
CA ASN A 73 -19.62 13.72 -1.26
C ASN A 73 -19.07 15.11 -0.85
N ILE A 74 -19.53 16.20 -1.48
CA ILE A 74 -19.04 17.56 -1.15
C ILE A 74 -19.62 18.00 0.19
N GLY A 75 -18.76 18.06 1.21
CA GLY A 75 -19.10 18.51 2.56
C GLY A 75 -18.82 19.99 2.83
N GLY A 76 -18.04 20.65 1.96
CA GLY A 76 -17.71 22.05 2.09
C GLY A 76 -16.84 22.58 0.95
N LEU A 77 -16.58 23.89 0.96
CA LEU A 77 -15.70 24.57 0.03
C LEU A 77 -14.57 25.24 0.80
N LEU A 78 -13.33 25.02 0.37
CA LEU A 78 -12.14 25.71 0.85
C LEU A 78 -11.76 26.79 -0.14
N GLN A 79 -11.31 27.93 0.37
CA GLN A 79 -10.91 29.09 -0.41
C GLN A 79 -9.39 29.17 -0.51
N GLN A 80 -8.89 29.92 -1.49
CA GLN A 80 -7.47 30.18 -1.62
C GLN A 80 -6.91 30.79 -0.33
N GLY A 81 -5.77 30.26 0.14
CA GLY A 81 -5.15 30.70 1.39
C GLY A 81 -5.63 29.96 2.64
N ASP A 82 -6.70 29.16 2.57
CA ASP A 82 -7.10 28.31 3.69
C ASP A 82 -5.97 27.32 4.02
N ARG A 83 -5.63 27.23 5.31
CA ARG A 83 -4.61 26.30 5.81
C ARG A 83 -5.24 24.98 6.18
N VAL A 84 -4.53 23.92 5.85
CA VAL A 84 -4.90 22.54 6.15
C VAL A 84 -3.74 21.81 6.81
N LYS A 85 -4.05 20.95 7.77
CA LYS A 85 -3.11 19.97 8.30
C LYS A 85 -3.29 18.69 7.49
N ILE A 86 -2.22 18.21 6.84
CA ILE A 86 -2.25 16.94 6.13
C ILE A 86 -2.21 15.82 7.16
N LEU A 87 -3.17 14.89 7.08
CA LEU A 87 -3.23 13.73 7.97
C LEU A 87 -2.76 12.47 7.24
N GLN A 88 -3.05 12.36 5.94
CA GLN A 88 -2.70 11.22 5.10
C GLN A 88 -2.69 11.62 3.63
N GLY A 89 -1.81 11.01 2.83
CA GLY A 89 -1.91 10.99 1.38
C GLY A 89 -2.54 9.68 0.91
N VAL A 90 -3.49 9.74 -0.02
CA VAL A 90 -4.18 8.58 -0.59
C VAL A 90 -4.28 8.72 -2.10
N ASN A 91 -4.37 7.58 -2.79
CA ASN A 91 -4.70 7.56 -4.22
C ASN A 91 -6.15 7.09 -4.38
N ASP A 92 -6.88 7.72 -5.30
CA ASP A 92 -8.18 7.20 -5.72
C ASP A 92 -8.04 5.99 -6.67
N ASP A 93 -9.16 5.41 -7.08
CA ASP A 93 -9.19 4.24 -7.96
C ASP A 93 -8.57 4.50 -9.36
N LEU A 94 -8.39 5.77 -9.73
CA LEU A 94 -7.74 6.20 -10.98
C LEU A 94 -6.26 6.57 -10.77
N GLY A 95 -5.73 6.39 -9.56
CA GLY A 95 -4.35 6.68 -9.20
C GLY A 95 -4.04 8.16 -8.94
N ARG A 96 -5.04 9.04 -8.87
CA ARG A 96 -4.82 10.47 -8.60
C ARG A 96 -4.58 10.69 -7.11
N GLU A 97 -3.69 11.60 -6.77
CA GLU A 97 -3.31 11.87 -5.38
C GLU A 97 -4.28 12.84 -4.68
N TRP A 98 -4.64 12.48 -3.46
CA TRP A 98 -5.50 13.23 -2.56
C TRP A 98 -4.85 13.34 -1.18
N TYR A 99 -5.21 14.39 -0.46
CA TYR A 99 -4.90 14.51 0.96
C TYR A 99 -6.16 14.37 1.79
N TYR A 100 -6.12 13.50 2.80
CA TYR A 100 -7.03 13.58 3.93
C TYR A 100 -6.49 14.64 4.88
N VAL A 101 -7.32 15.64 5.19
CA VAL A 101 -6.90 16.85 5.90
C VAL A 101 -7.81 17.18 7.07
N GLU A 102 -7.26 17.96 8.01
CA GLU A 102 -8.01 18.74 8.98
C GLU A 102 -7.85 20.23 8.64
N VAL A 103 -8.97 20.90 8.39
CA VAL A 103 -8.97 22.31 8.01
C VAL A 103 -8.64 23.18 9.22
N SER A 104 -7.65 24.05 9.10
CA SER A 104 -7.13 24.86 10.20
C SER A 104 -7.71 26.29 10.22
N THR A 105 -8.17 26.80 9.09
CA THR A 105 -8.70 28.18 8.95
C THR A 105 -9.88 28.24 7.99
N GLY A 106 -10.58 29.38 7.95
CA GLY A 106 -11.72 29.60 7.05
C GLY A 106 -13.04 29.05 7.60
N ASP A 107 -14.08 29.09 6.78
CA ASP A 107 -15.46 28.73 7.17
C ASP A 107 -15.60 27.24 7.54
N ASN A 108 -14.67 26.41 7.06
CA ASN A 108 -14.65 24.97 7.32
C ASN A 108 -13.63 24.56 8.40
N ALA A 109 -13.08 25.50 9.17
CA ALA A 109 -12.12 25.20 10.22
C ALA A 109 -12.63 24.13 11.21
N GLY A 110 -11.78 23.15 11.51
CA GLY A 110 -12.09 21.99 12.34
C GLY A 110 -12.71 20.81 11.59
N ASN A 111 -13.20 21.00 10.37
CA ASN A 111 -13.74 19.91 9.56
C ASN A 111 -12.62 19.05 8.97
N LYS A 112 -12.93 17.77 8.74
CA LYS A 112 -12.04 16.81 8.10
C LYS A 112 -12.63 16.28 6.81
N GLY A 113 -11.78 15.98 5.86
CA GLY A 113 -12.18 15.47 4.56
C GLY A 113 -11.02 15.33 3.60
N TYR A 114 -11.34 14.98 2.36
CA TYR A 114 -10.40 14.80 1.28
C TYR A 114 -10.38 16.03 0.39
N VAL A 115 -9.17 16.44 -0.01
CA VAL A 115 -8.93 17.51 -0.98
C VAL A 115 -7.94 17.01 -2.02
N PHE A 116 -8.10 17.46 -3.25
CA PHE A 116 -7.21 17.06 -4.34
C PHE A 116 -5.80 17.61 -4.10
N ALA A 117 -4.78 16.76 -4.16
CA ALA A 117 -3.42 17.15 -3.74
C ALA A 117 -2.83 18.29 -4.59
N ALA A 118 -3.19 18.34 -5.88
CA ALA A 118 -2.73 19.40 -6.78
C ALA A 118 -3.20 20.82 -6.38
N TYR A 119 -4.23 20.92 -5.53
CA TYR A 119 -4.76 22.20 -5.05
C TYR A 119 -4.18 22.64 -3.71
N ILE A 120 -3.23 21.88 -3.17
CA ILE A 120 -2.53 22.20 -1.93
C ILE A 120 -1.06 22.40 -2.23
N THR A 121 -0.54 23.56 -1.83
CA THR A 121 0.91 23.76 -1.72
C THR A 121 1.33 23.35 -0.33
N LEU A 122 2.22 22.36 -0.21
CA LEU A 122 2.79 21.97 1.09
C LEU A 122 3.77 23.03 1.58
N ASP A 123 3.78 23.27 2.89
CA ASP A 123 4.69 24.19 3.58
C ASP A 123 6.08 23.57 3.82
#